data_AF-A0A8S1YNZ6-F1
#
_entry.id   AF-A0A8S1YNZ6-F1
#
_cell.length_a   1.000
_cell.length_b   1.000
_cell.length_c   1.000
_cell.angle_alpha   90.00
_cell.angle_beta   90.00
_cell.angle_gamma   90.00
#
_symmetry.space_group_name_H-M   'P 1'
#
loop_
_entity.id
_entity.type
_entity.pdbx_description
1 polymer ?
#
loop_
_entity_poly.entity_id
_entity_poly.type
_entity_poly.pdbx_seq_one_letter_code
_entity_poly.pdbx_strand_id
1 'polypeptide(L)'
;MSCKQFCKFRINVKSIQQFFVPKTSHGRYQIQSFITKFNQYILDLTIQLNQSYSSIKKKYEEFIKQLDNMKKQLLKISDDLNQQDYKQIKDNLQMIKEWYQYSNNQEEIMKQNQIGTQLLSIKRMIQTLDLDNKQQQQQQIKSIYQDNQITLEQGIELLNQQKWQEANEKINQYLKLLEKQSSFATLFQGISLIEMNQYGKGIIMREQAKKMNNNLYKDLLDYSDLELKKNPKNTFILIVKSYALDDEEKYQLAIEQCEKVIIEEPKHLHALYRKSFTLQNLKENSQAIQCIDIALNYDSKYIVGYNIKGLSLDNLKKYNDAIVCFDKAIQLDPNDASAYMNKGLSLNNLGRFNDAIVCFDKAIQLDPNFALAYNNKGLSLNNLKKYNDAIVCYDKAIQLDLNDASSYYNKGALLSQLKKYQQAIENYKQALLYCKEDKNEFNKLIMELRFKK
;
A
#
# COMPACT_ATOMS: atom_id res chain seq x y z
N MET A 1 13.63 40.84 44.82
CA MET A 1 14.57 40.92 45.97
C MET A 1 15.16 39.53 46.20
N SER A 2 16.46 39.25 46.32
CA SER A 2 17.72 40.02 46.30
C SER A 2 18.88 39.05 45.97
N CYS A 3 20.05 39.58 45.55
CA CYS A 3 21.34 38.92 45.25
C CYS A 3 21.88 37.88 46.27
N LYS A 4 21.17 37.56 47.37
CA LYS A 4 21.60 36.57 48.36
C LYS A 4 21.38 35.11 47.93
N GLN A 5 20.48 34.81 46.99
CA GLN A 5 20.32 33.44 46.47
C GLN A 5 21.44 33.05 45.49
N PHE A 6 22.12 34.02 44.86
CA PHE A 6 23.24 33.78 43.95
C PHE A 6 24.51 33.28 44.68
N CYS A 7 24.68 33.60 45.97
CA CYS A 7 25.86 33.18 46.74
C CYS A 7 25.77 31.75 47.30
N LYS A 8 24.60 31.12 47.38
CA LYS A 8 24.49 29.71 47.79
C LYS A 8 24.94 28.72 46.70
N PHE A 9 25.05 29.16 45.45
CA PHE A 9 25.63 28.38 44.35
C PHE A 9 27.16 28.34 44.35
N ARG A 10 27.83 29.04 45.27
CA ARG A 10 29.31 29.14 45.32
C ARG A 10 29.99 28.11 46.23
N ILE A 11 29.24 27.22 46.88
CA ILE A 11 29.77 26.05 47.58
C ILE A 11 28.98 24.88 47.02
N ASN A 12 29.43 24.21 45.95
CA ASN A 12 30.31 23.05 46.15
C ASN A 12 31.08 22.65 44.88
N VAL A 13 31.67 23.61 44.16
CA VAL A 13 32.59 23.35 43.02
C VAL A 13 33.79 22.46 43.43
N LYS A 14 34.08 22.36 44.74
CA LYS A 14 35.08 21.43 45.28
C LYS A 14 34.63 19.96 45.34
N SER A 15 33.33 19.66 45.34
CA SER A 15 32.85 18.26 45.37
C SER A 15 32.93 17.54 44.02
N ILE A 16 33.08 18.28 42.92
CA ILE A 16 33.22 17.71 41.57
C ILE A 16 34.68 17.31 41.27
N GLN A 17 35.64 17.69 42.11
CA GLN A 17 37.07 17.40 41.91
C GLN A 17 37.56 16.05 42.45
N GLN A 18 36.72 15.22 43.06
CA GLN A 18 37.14 13.88 43.50
C GLN A 18 36.16 12.84 43.01
N PHE A 19 36.42 12.28 41.83
CA PHE A 19 36.33 10.84 41.52
C PHE A 19 36.49 10.62 40.01
N PHE A 20 37.69 10.83 39.46
CA PHE A 20 38.14 10.13 38.27
C PHE A 20 39.67 10.11 38.24
N VAL A 21 40.27 8.94 38.46
CA VAL A 21 41.64 8.65 38.03
C VAL A 21 41.56 7.58 36.94
N PRO A 22 41.52 7.96 35.65
CA PRO A 22 41.75 7.02 34.56
C PRO A 22 43.25 6.96 34.27
N LYS A 23 43.81 5.75 34.26
CA LYS A 23 45.19 5.48 33.88
C LYS A 23 45.32 5.51 32.35
N THR A 24 45.64 6.68 31.79
CA THR A 24 46.51 6.90 30.60
C THR A 24 46.39 8.35 30.11
N SER A 25 47.50 8.90 29.61
CA SER A 25 47.74 10.34 29.43
C SER A 25 47.22 10.95 28.13
N HIS A 26 46.93 10.15 27.09
CA HIS A 26 46.56 10.68 25.76
C HIS A 26 45.07 11.02 25.64
N GLY A 27 44.18 10.24 26.27
CA GLY A 27 42.74 10.53 26.32
C GLY A 27 42.39 11.75 27.17
N ARG A 28 43.22 12.09 28.17
CA ARG A 28 43.01 13.26 29.05
C ARG A 28 43.07 14.58 28.29
N TYR A 29 44.04 14.76 27.39
CA TYR A 29 44.19 16.03 26.67
C TYR A 29 43.08 16.24 25.64
N GLN A 30 42.62 15.16 25.00
CA GLN A 30 41.54 15.22 24.01
C GLN A 30 40.19 15.51 24.66
N ILE A 31 39.88 14.87 25.79
CA ILE A 31 38.63 15.10 26.53
C ILE A 31 38.62 16.49 27.19
N GLN A 32 39.73 16.93 27.79
CA GLN A 32 39.85 18.27 28.40
C GLN A 32 39.77 19.39 27.33
N SER A 33 40.41 19.19 26.18
CA SER A 33 40.35 20.11 25.04
C SER A 33 38.93 20.16 24.45
N PHE A 34 38.27 19.01 24.36
CA PHE A 34 36.87 18.89 23.91
C PHE A 34 35.91 19.63 24.85
N ILE A 35 36.02 19.42 26.16
CA ILE A 35 35.17 20.08 27.17
C ILE A 35 35.41 21.60 27.18
N THR A 36 36.67 22.04 27.08
CA THR A 36 37.00 23.47 27.03
C THR A 36 36.43 24.14 25.77
N LYS A 37 36.57 23.48 24.61
CA LYS A 37 36.01 23.97 23.33
C LYS A 37 34.49 23.95 23.32
N PHE A 38 33.87 22.93 23.92
CA PHE A 38 32.42 22.80 24.04
C PHE A 38 31.84 23.92 24.91
N ASN A 39 32.45 24.21 26.06
CA ASN A 39 32.02 25.29 26.94
C ASN A 39 32.22 26.68 26.32
N GLN A 40 33.33 26.90 25.59
CA GLN A 40 33.56 28.14 24.84
C GLN A 40 32.51 28.32 23.72
N TYR A 41 32.19 27.23 23.01
CA TYR A 41 31.17 27.22 21.95
C TYR A 41 29.77 27.54 22.47
N ILE A 42 29.41 27.02 23.66
CA ILE A 42 28.14 27.34 24.34
C ILE A 42 28.12 28.81 24.77
N LEU A 43 29.22 29.35 25.27
CA LEU A 43 29.35 30.76 25.64
C LEU A 43 29.20 31.69 24.42
N ASP A 44 29.89 31.35 23.31
CA ASP A 44 29.82 32.08 22.05
C ASP A 44 28.42 31.98 21.41
N LEU A 45 27.76 30.83 21.51
CA LEU A 45 26.35 30.65 21.13
C LEU A 45 25.43 31.52 21.96
N THR A 46 25.66 31.64 23.26
CA THR A 46 24.86 32.46 24.17
C THR A 46 25.03 33.96 23.85
N ILE A 47 26.24 34.39 23.50
CA ILE A 47 26.53 35.77 23.04
C ILE A 47 25.91 36.03 21.66
N GLN A 48 26.00 35.08 20.73
CA GLN A 48 25.45 35.20 19.37
C GLN A 48 23.92 35.09 19.32
N LEU A 49 23.29 34.36 20.24
CA LEU A 49 21.83 34.28 20.39
C LEU A 49 21.22 35.61 20.85
N ASN A 50 22.02 36.52 21.41
CA ASN A 50 21.62 37.87 21.78
C ASN A 50 21.71 38.90 20.63
N GLN A 51 22.25 38.54 19.46
CA GLN A 51 22.35 39.45 18.29
C GLN A 51 21.66 38.84 17.06
N SER A 52 20.38 39.17 16.94
CA SER A 52 19.51 39.21 15.74
C SER A 52 19.84 38.33 14.52
N TYR A 53 19.01 37.30 14.33
CA TYR A 53 18.32 36.87 13.10
C TYR A 53 18.97 37.19 11.74
N SER A 54 19.89 36.32 11.33
CA SER A 54 20.09 35.90 9.92
C SER A 54 20.93 34.61 9.80
N SER A 55 21.65 34.23 10.86
CA SER A 55 22.48 33.01 10.97
C SER A 55 21.73 31.73 11.39
N ILE A 56 20.40 31.76 11.60
CA ILE A 56 19.65 30.60 12.15
C ILE A 56 19.63 29.41 11.18
N LYS A 57 19.62 29.68 9.87
CA LYS A 57 19.57 28.62 8.85
C LYS A 57 20.85 27.77 8.81
N LYS A 58 22.02 28.41 8.89
CA LYS A 58 23.32 27.72 8.84
C LYS A 58 23.59 26.88 10.09
N LYS A 59 23.15 27.39 11.26
CA LYS A 59 23.28 26.69 12.56
C LYS A 59 22.29 25.54 12.72
N TYR A 60 21.10 25.67 12.13
CA TYR A 60 20.11 24.59 12.07
C TYR A 60 20.61 23.42 11.21
N GLU A 61 21.27 23.70 10.08
CA GLU A 61 21.90 22.68 9.23
C GLU A 61 23.10 21.98 9.92
N GLU A 62 23.84 22.70 10.77
CA GLU A 62 24.93 22.13 11.58
C GLU A 62 24.41 21.25 12.73
N PHE A 63 23.31 21.63 13.35
CA PHE A 63 22.63 20.85 14.39
C PHE A 63 22.07 19.52 13.85
N ILE A 64 21.47 19.54 12.66
CA ILE A 64 21.01 18.32 11.96
C ILE A 64 22.19 17.38 11.69
N LYS A 65 23.34 17.90 11.25
CA LYS A 65 24.56 17.10 11.03
C LYS A 65 25.11 16.48 12.32
N GLN A 66 25.01 17.19 13.44
CA GLN A 66 25.47 16.69 14.74
C GLN A 66 24.55 15.60 15.30
N LEU A 67 23.22 15.75 15.14
CA LEU A 67 22.25 14.71 15.47
C LEU A 67 22.48 13.43 14.67
N ASP A 68 22.78 13.56 13.38
CA ASP A 68 23.06 12.41 12.52
C ASP A 68 24.41 11.75 12.85
N ASN A 69 25.39 12.54 13.30
CA ASN A 69 26.67 12.00 13.79
C ASN A 69 26.51 11.28 15.14
N MET A 70 25.70 11.82 16.04
CA MET A 70 25.32 11.16 17.29
C MET A 70 24.56 9.85 17.04
N LYS A 71 23.64 9.84 16.07
CA LYS A 71 22.93 8.64 15.64
C LYS A 71 23.90 7.58 15.09
N LYS A 72 24.89 8.00 14.29
CA LYS A 72 25.95 7.11 13.77
C LYS A 72 26.91 6.63 14.85
N GLN A 73 27.20 7.44 15.87
CA GLN A 73 28.00 7.04 17.02
C GLN A 73 27.22 6.08 17.93
N LEU A 74 25.93 6.32 18.17
CA LEU A 74 25.03 5.41 18.89
C LEU A 74 24.86 4.07 18.18
N LEU A 75 24.78 4.06 16.84
CA LEU A 75 24.79 2.85 16.01
C LEU A 75 26.15 2.14 16.00
N LYS A 76 27.26 2.84 16.26
CA LYS A 76 28.58 2.23 16.46
C LYS A 76 28.80 1.70 17.88
N ILE A 77 28.02 2.20 18.84
CA ILE A 77 28.11 1.87 20.27
C ILE A 77 27.05 0.81 20.67
N SER A 78 26.05 0.54 19.81
CA SER A 78 25.02 -0.46 20.08
C SER A 78 25.54 -1.88 20.29
N ASP A 79 26.78 -2.15 19.87
CA ASP A 79 27.37 -3.48 19.95
C ASP A 79 28.12 -3.74 21.28
N ASP A 80 28.28 -2.76 22.19
CA ASP A 80 29.03 -2.96 23.45
C ASP A 80 28.55 -2.13 24.68
N LEU A 81 27.27 -1.73 24.77
CA LEU A 81 26.80 -0.89 25.88
C LEU A 81 26.62 -1.65 27.20
N ASN A 82 27.35 -1.24 28.24
CA ASN A 82 27.14 -1.68 29.63
C ASN A 82 26.37 -0.63 30.46
N GLN A 83 25.87 -1.03 31.64
CA GLN A 83 24.85 -0.30 32.41
C GLN A 83 25.20 1.15 32.80
N GLN A 84 26.49 1.50 32.80
CA GLN A 84 26.94 2.83 33.22
C GLN A 84 26.71 3.89 32.13
N ASP A 85 26.80 3.49 30.85
CA ASP A 85 26.51 4.35 29.70
C ASP A 85 25.01 4.63 29.55
N TYR A 86 24.17 3.66 29.93
CA TYR A 86 22.72 3.83 30.00
C TYR A 86 22.31 4.91 31.02
N LYS A 87 23.02 4.96 32.15
CA LYS A 87 22.78 5.95 33.20
C LYS A 87 23.17 7.35 32.74
N GLN A 88 24.30 7.49 32.04
CA GLN A 88 24.75 8.77 31.48
C GLN A 88 23.77 9.34 30.43
N ILE A 89 23.19 8.48 29.58
CA ILE A 89 22.16 8.87 28.60
C ILE A 89 20.89 9.35 29.31
N LYS A 90 20.50 8.67 30.39
CA LYS A 90 19.32 9.02 31.21
C LYS A 90 19.48 10.38 31.89
N ASP A 91 20.66 10.66 32.45
CA ASP A 91 20.94 11.92 33.14
C ASP A 91 21.00 13.11 32.16
N ASN A 92 21.54 12.89 30.95
CA ASN A 92 21.57 13.91 29.89
C ASN A 92 20.17 14.25 29.36
N LEU A 93 19.29 13.25 29.21
CA LEU A 93 17.89 13.47 28.82
C LEU A 93 17.10 14.21 29.89
N GLN A 94 17.41 13.96 31.17
CA GLN A 94 16.79 14.64 32.30
C GLN A 94 17.19 16.13 32.36
N MET A 95 18.45 16.44 32.08
CA MET A 95 18.94 17.82 32.03
C MET A 95 18.29 18.62 30.89
N ILE A 96 18.06 18.00 29.73
CA ILE A 96 17.32 18.58 28.60
C ILE A 96 15.85 18.85 28.97
N LYS A 97 15.24 17.96 29.75
CA LYS A 97 13.85 18.06 30.23
C LYS A 97 13.68 19.22 31.22
N GLU A 98 14.65 19.46 32.08
CA GLU A 98 14.66 20.58 33.04
C GLU A 98 14.90 21.92 32.35
N TRP A 99 15.78 21.96 31.34
CA TRP A 99 15.97 23.13 30.48
C TRP A 99 14.70 23.51 29.71
N TYR A 100 13.93 22.49 29.26
CA TYR A 100 12.64 22.65 28.60
C TYR A 100 11.55 23.23 29.52
N GLN A 101 11.50 22.80 30.79
CA GLN A 101 10.52 23.33 31.75
C GLN A 101 10.77 24.79 32.12
N TYR A 102 12.02 25.26 32.07
CA TYR A 102 12.35 26.65 32.33
C TYR A 102 11.97 27.59 31.17
N SER A 103 11.91 27.11 29.92
CA SER A 103 11.52 27.92 28.76
C SER A 103 10.00 28.08 28.57
N ASN A 104 9.19 27.28 29.28
CA ASN A 104 7.73 27.35 29.26
C ASN A 104 7.15 28.67 29.82
N ASN A 105 7.95 29.49 30.51
CA ASN A 105 7.52 30.82 30.99
C ASN A 105 7.60 31.94 29.93
N GLN A 106 7.83 31.59 28.66
CA GLN A 106 7.83 32.54 27.53
C GLN A 106 6.98 31.98 26.37
N GLU A 107 5.78 31.50 26.71
CA GLU A 107 4.81 30.87 25.81
C GLU A 107 4.33 31.78 24.66
N GLU A 108 4.53 33.10 24.78
CA GLU A 108 4.16 34.06 23.74
C GLU A 108 5.20 34.23 22.62
N ILE A 109 6.48 33.96 22.88
CA ILE A 109 7.54 34.14 21.86
C ILE A 109 7.61 32.91 20.92
N MET A 110 7.13 31.74 21.36
CA MET A 110 7.22 30.50 20.60
C MET A 110 6.04 30.23 19.66
N LYS A 111 4.97 31.04 19.69
CA LYS A 111 3.83 30.88 18.76
C LYS A 111 4.15 31.27 17.31
N GLN A 112 5.29 31.90 17.03
CA GLN A 112 5.64 32.34 15.66
C GLN A 112 6.67 31.50 14.91
N ASN A 113 7.22 30.40 15.45
CA ASN A 113 8.19 29.59 14.69
C ASN A 113 7.96 28.07 14.79
N GLN A 114 8.37 27.34 13.74
CA GLN A 114 8.30 25.88 13.52
C GLN A 114 8.94 24.98 14.62
N ILE A 115 9.29 25.54 15.77
CA ILE A 115 9.82 24.86 16.96
C ILE A 115 8.70 24.13 17.71
N GLY A 116 7.46 24.61 17.67
CA GLY A 116 6.31 23.98 18.35
C GLY A 116 5.99 22.57 17.84
N THR A 117 6.10 22.34 16.53
CA THR A 117 5.88 21.01 15.91
C THR A 117 7.00 20.02 16.25
N GLN A 118 8.23 20.51 16.45
CA GLN A 118 9.38 19.69 16.82
C GLN A 118 9.41 19.36 18.33
N LEU A 119 8.90 20.25 19.17
CA LEU A 119 8.66 19.96 20.58
C LEU A 119 7.53 18.96 20.79
N LEU A 120 6.52 18.97 19.93
CA LEU A 120 5.46 17.96 19.93
C LEU A 120 6.00 16.57 19.57
N SER A 121 6.95 16.47 18.63
CA SER A 121 7.59 15.20 18.27
C SER A 121 8.58 14.72 19.33
N ILE A 122 9.29 15.62 20.00
CA ILE A 122 10.14 15.30 21.17
C ILE A 122 9.27 14.88 22.36
N LYS A 123 8.12 15.53 22.60
CA LYS A 123 7.14 15.13 23.62
C LYS A 123 6.59 13.72 23.36
N ARG A 124 6.30 13.37 22.10
CA ARG A 124 5.92 12.02 21.69
C ARG A 124 7.06 11.01 21.91
N MET A 125 8.31 11.38 21.59
CA MET A 125 9.48 10.54 21.85
C MET A 125 9.71 10.30 23.35
N ILE A 126 9.55 11.33 24.19
CA ILE A 126 9.68 11.20 25.65
C ILE A 126 8.52 10.36 26.23
N GLN A 127 7.30 10.50 25.72
CA GLN A 127 6.15 9.64 26.10
C GLN A 127 6.34 8.18 25.69
N THR A 128 6.98 7.89 24.55
CA THR A 128 7.38 6.53 24.17
C THR A 128 8.58 5.98 24.95
N LEU A 129 9.25 6.83 25.74
CA LEU A 129 10.42 6.48 26.55
C LEU A 129 10.11 6.43 28.05
N ASP A 130 8.85 6.49 28.48
CA ASP A 130 8.46 6.25 29.87
C ASP A 130 8.79 4.78 30.23
N LEU A 131 9.87 4.60 31.00
CA LEU A 131 10.69 3.39 31.02
C LEU A 131 10.47 2.50 32.25
N ASP A 132 9.64 2.93 33.22
CA ASP A 132 9.37 2.13 34.42
C ASP A 132 8.26 1.08 34.20
N ASN A 133 7.60 1.08 33.03
CA ASN A 133 6.58 0.10 32.67
C ASN A 133 6.98 -0.81 31.49
N LYS A 134 8.23 -0.71 30.98
CA LYS A 134 8.61 -1.39 29.72
C LYS A 134 8.66 -2.90 29.81
N GLN A 135 9.00 -3.54 30.93
CA GLN A 135 9.03 -5.01 30.99
C GLN A 135 7.64 -5.64 31.09
N GLN A 136 6.72 -5.05 31.86
CA GLN A 136 5.32 -5.50 31.93
C GLN A 136 4.53 -5.12 30.68
N GLN A 137 4.75 -3.93 30.11
CA GLN A 137 4.15 -3.56 28.82
C GLN A 137 4.80 -4.34 27.66
N GLN A 138 6.09 -4.67 27.67
CA GLN A 138 6.64 -5.58 26.65
C GLN A 138 6.16 -7.01 26.83
N GLN A 139 5.94 -7.50 28.05
CA GLN A 139 5.33 -8.82 28.27
C GLN A 139 3.84 -8.85 27.91
N GLN A 140 3.08 -7.80 28.21
CA GLN A 140 1.68 -7.64 27.78
C GLN A 140 1.59 -7.40 26.27
N ILE A 141 2.45 -6.58 25.66
CA ILE A 141 2.49 -6.39 24.21
C ILE A 141 2.95 -7.67 23.54
N LYS A 142 3.90 -8.42 24.11
CA LYS A 142 4.34 -9.72 23.60
C LYS A 142 3.27 -10.80 23.80
N SER A 143 2.52 -10.79 24.90
CA SER A 143 1.38 -11.69 25.10
C SER A 143 0.21 -11.33 24.19
N ILE A 144 -0.14 -10.04 24.06
CA ILE A 144 -1.14 -9.54 23.12
C ILE A 144 -0.71 -9.83 21.69
N TYR A 145 0.57 -9.68 21.35
CA TYR A 145 1.08 -10.01 20.01
C TYR A 145 1.09 -11.52 19.78
N GLN A 146 1.41 -12.34 20.78
CA GLN A 146 1.30 -13.79 20.74
C GLN A 146 -0.18 -14.23 20.63
N ASP A 147 -1.09 -13.65 21.40
CA ASP A 147 -2.53 -13.94 21.38
C ASP A 147 -3.16 -13.48 20.05
N ASN A 148 -2.72 -12.35 19.50
CA ASN A 148 -3.12 -11.87 18.18
C ASN A 148 -2.57 -12.79 17.08
N GLN A 149 -1.31 -13.21 17.17
CA GLN A 149 -0.71 -14.15 16.24
C GLN A 149 -1.40 -15.53 16.31
N ILE A 150 -1.71 -16.02 17.52
CA ILE A 150 -2.52 -17.22 17.76
C ILE A 150 -3.91 -17.06 17.13
N THR A 151 -4.52 -15.88 17.19
CA THR A 151 -5.83 -15.64 16.55
C THR A 151 -5.75 -15.74 15.03
N LEU A 152 -4.69 -15.22 14.41
CA LEU A 152 -4.43 -15.40 12.98
C LEU A 152 -4.12 -16.86 12.63
N GLU A 153 -3.28 -17.52 13.42
CA GLU A 153 -2.92 -18.94 13.24
C GLU A 153 -4.15 -19.85 13.36
N GLN A 154 -5.04 -19.60 14.33
CA GLN A 154 -6.36 -20.25 14.44
C GLN A 154 -7.21 -19.99 13.20
N GLY A 155 -7.25 -18.75 12.70
CA GLY A 155 -7.95 -18.41 11.47
C GLY A 155 -7.42 -19.20 10.27
N ILE A 156 -6.09 -19.29 10.11
CA ILE A 156 -5.43 -20.06 9.05
C ILE A 156 -5.71 -21.56 9.20
N GLU A 157 -5.67 -22.09 10.42
CA GLU A 157 -6.01 -23.50 10.67
C GLU A 157 -7.45 -23.81 10.27
N LEU A 158 -8.39 -22.91 10.57
CA LEU A 158 -9.77 -23.02 10.12
C LEU A 158 -9.90 -22.96 8.59
N LEU A 159 -9.09 -22.14 7.90
CA LEU A 159 -9.02 -22.15 6.42
C LEU A 159 -8.51 -23.50 5.89
N ASN A 160 -7.49 -24.06 6.52
CA ASN A 160 -6.98 -25.40 6.17
C ASN A 160 -8.03 -26.51 6.39
N GLN A 161 -8.95 -26.31 7.34
CA GLN A 161 -10.09 -27.17 7.61
C GLN A 161 -11.34 -26.82 6.77
N GLN A 162 -11.25 -25.85 5.84
CA GLN A 162 -12.35 -25.35 5.02
C GLN A 162 -13.54 -24.76 5.81
N LYS A 163 -13.29 -24.31 7.05
CA LYS A 163 -14.29 -23.62 7.91
C LYS A 163 -14.29 -22.13 7.63
N TRP A 164 -14.76 -21.75 6.44
CA TRP A 164 -14.59 -20.39 5.90
C TRP A 164 -15.19 -19.28 6.77
N GLN A 165 -16.39 -19.48 7.31
CA GLN A 165 -17.07 -18.46 8.11
C GLN A 165 -16.33 -18.20 9.44
N GLU A 166 -16.02 -19.27 10.18
CA GLU A 166 -15.27 -19.19 11.44
C GLU A 166 -13.87 -18.58 11.21
N ALA A 167 -13.21 -18.96 10.11
CA ALA A 167 -11.94 -18.39 9.72
C ALA A 167 -12.04 -16.88 9.44
N ASN A 168 -13.04 -16.45 8.67
CA ASN A 168 -13.27 -15.02 8.37
C ASN A 168 -13.54 -14.22 9.65
N GLU A 169 -14.30 -14.76 10.60
CA GLU A 169 -14.55 -14.11 11.90
C GLU A 169 -13.26 -13.95 12.71
N LYS A 170 -12.43 -14.99 12.78
CA LYS A 170 -11.14 -14.95 13.48
C LYS A 170 -10.14 -14.00 12.82
N ILE A 171 -10.04 -14.01 11.50
CA ILE A 171 -9.16 -13.10 10.75
C ILE A 171 -9.65 -11.66 10.86
N ASN A 172 -10.97 -11.41 10.84
CA ASN A 172 -11.54 -10.10 11.14
C ASN A 172 -11.20 -9.60 12.54
N GLN A 173 -11.28 -10.49 13.54
CA GLN A 173 -10.89 -10.16 14.92
C GLN A 173 -9.42 -9.74 14.96
N TYR A 174 -8.53 -10.51 14.33
CA TYR A 174 -7.12 -10.16 14.21
C TYR A 174 -6.89 -8.81 13.52
N LEU A 175 -7.55 -8.54 12.40
CA LEU A 175 -7.41 -7.30 11.64
C LEU A 175 -7.90 -6.07 12.40
N LYS A 176 -8.90 -6.21 13.27
CA LYS A 176 -9.36 -5.13 14.16
C LYS A 176 -8.37 -4.80 15.28
N LEU A 177 -7.53 -5.77 15.67
CA LEU A 177 -6.59 -5.65 16.79
C LEU A 177 -5.26 -4.98 16.40
N LEU A 178 -4.95 -4.87 15.11
CA LEU A 178 -3.72 -4.25 14.62
C LEU A 178 -4.02 -2.90 13.94
N GLU A 179 -3.42 -1.82 14.46
CA GLU A 179 -3.38 -0.50 13.78
C GLU A 179 -2.62 -0.54 12.44
N LYS A 180 -1.98 -1.67 12.09
CA LYS A 180 -1.40 -1.95 10.77
C LYS A 180 -2.04 -3.19 10.15
N GLN A 181 -2.77 -2.98 9.05
CA GLN A 181 -3.41 -4.03 8.25
C GLN A 181 -2.35 -5.00 7.70
N SER A 182 -2.35 -6.26 8.16
CA SER A 182 -1.47 -7.30 7.63
C SER A 182 -1.92 -7.69 6.22
N SER A 183 -1.01 -7.61 5.25
CA SER A 183 -1.29 -7.95 3.84
C SER A 183 -1.69 -9.42 3.67
N PHE A 184 -1.02 -10.34 4.38
CA PHE A 184 -1.38 -11.76 4.41
C PHE A 184 -2.78 -12.00 4.97
N ALA A 185 -3.10 -11.42 6.14
CA ALA A 185 -4.41 -11.59 6.74
C ALA A 185 -5.53 -10.99 5.86
N THR A 186 -5.27 -9.83 5.24
CA THR A 186 -6.20 -9.19 4.31
C THR A 186 -6.41 -10.05 3.05
N LEU A 187 -5.37 -10.68 2.52
CA LEU A 187 -5.47 -11.59 1.38
C LEU A 187 -6.25 -12.86 1.73
N PHE A 188 -5.92 -13.50 2.86
CA PHE A 188 -6.61 -14.71 3.31
C PHE A 188 -8.08 -14.45 3.63
N GLN A 189 -8.39 -13.29 4.18
CA GLN A 189 -9.77 -12.85 4.31
C GLN A 189 -10.46 -12.72 2.95
N GLY A 190 -9.79 -12.11 1.98
CA GLY A 190 -10.29 -12.00 0.61
C GLY A 190 -10.60 -13.36 -0.01
N ILE A 191 -9.69 -14.33 0.14
CA ILE A 191 -9.88 -15.70 -0.35
C ILE A 191 -11.04 -16.39 0.39
N SER A 192 -11.12 -16.25 1.71
CA SER A 192 -12.23 -16.78 2.52
C SER A 192 -13.59 -16.23 2.07
N LEU A 193 -13.68 -14.93 1.79
CA LEU A 193 -14.89 -14.31 1.26
C LEU A 193 -15.27 -14.87 -0.12
N ILE A 194 -14.29 -15.17 -0.98
CA ILE A 194 -14.52 -15.81 -2.28
C ILE A 194 -15.10 -17.22 -2.09
N GLU A 195 -14.56 -18.01 -1.16
CA GLU A 195 -15.10 -19.35 -0.83
C GLU A 195 -16.52 -19.28 -0.24
N MET A 196 -16.86 -18.20 0.48
CA MET A 196 -18.20 -17.93 0.99
C MET A 196 -19.17 -17.35 -0.07
N ASN A 197 -18.83 -17.44 -1.36
CA ASN A 197 -19.57 -16.84 -2.47
C ASN A 197 -19.72 -15.30 -2.43
N GLN A 198 -18.91 -14.60 -1.63
CA GLN A 198 -18.86 -13.13 -1.55
C GLN A 198 -17.74 -12.55 -2.43
N TYR A 199 -17.76 -12.92 -3.71
CA TYR A 199 -16.69 -12.64 -4.68
C TYR A 199 -16.29 -11.17 -4.78
N GLY A 200 -17.26 -10.24 -4.87
CA GLY A 200 -16.98 -8.82 -5.00
C GLY A 200 -16.16 -8.28 -3.82
N LYS A 201 -16.55 -8.61 -2.58
CA LYS A 201 -15.80 -8.22 -1.38
C LYS A 201 -14.43 -8.89 -1.35
N GLY A 202 -14.37 -10.17 -1.69
CA GLY A 202 -13.12 -10.92 -1.67
C GLY A 202 -12.07 -10.39 -2.65
N ILE A 203 -12.47 -10.01 -3.87
CA ILE A 203 -11.59 -9.38 -4.87
C ILE A 203 -11.06 -8.03 -4.36
N ILE A 204 -11.93 -7.18 -3.79
CA ILE A 204 -11.53 -5.89 -3.21
C ILE A 204 -10.45 -6.08 -2.15
N MET A 205 -10.64 -7.04 -1.24
CA MET A 205 -9.66 -7.31 -0.18
C MET A 205 -8.33 -7.81 -0.74
N ARG A 206 -8.33 -8.62 -1.79
CA ARG A 206 -7.09 -9.08 -2.45
C ARG A 206 -6.32 -7.92 -3.10
N GLU A 207 -7.02 -7.03 -3.80
CA GLU A 207 -6.41 -5.83 -4.38
C GLU A 207 -5.84 -4.89 -3.30
N GLN A 208 -6.56 -4.75 -2.19
CA GLN A 208 -6.10 -4.00 -1.04
C GLN A 208 -4.84 -4.63 -0.42
N ALA A 209 -4.79 -5.95 -0.27
CA ALA A 209 -3.62 -6.66 0.24
C ALA A 209 -2.37 -6.43 -0.64
N LYS A 210 -2.53 -6.43 -1.97
CA LYS A 210 -1.45 -6.15 -2.92
C LYS A 210 -0.91 -4.72 -2.77
N LYS A 211 -1.78 -3.74 -2.57
CA LYS A 211 -1.37 -2.33 -2.33
C LYS A 211 -0.59 -2.14 -1.03
N MET A 212 -0.78 -3.02 -0.05
CA MET A 212 -0.06 -2.96 1.25
C MET A 212 1.36 -3.50 1.17
N ASN A 213 1.59 -4.56 0.39
CA ASN A 213 2.89 -5.19 0.26
C ASN A 213 3.14 -5.56 -1.21
N ASN A 214 4.04 -4.82 -1.85
CA ASN A 214 4.44 -5.07 -3.24
C ASN A 214 5.13 -6.44 -3.45
N ASN A 215 5.65 -7.07 -2.39
CA ASN A 215 6.27 -8.39 -2.44
C ASN A 215 5.34 -9.52 -1.95
N LEU A 216 4.05 -9.23 -1.70
CA LEU A 216 3.11 -10.15 -1.07
C LEU A 216 3.10 -11.54 -1.71
N TYR A 217 3.02 -11.61 -3.04
CA TYR A 217 2.88 -12.88 -3.75
C TYR A 217 4.18 -13.70 -3.74
N LYS A 218 5.34 -13.05 -3.69
CA LYS A 218 6.62 -13.74 -3.51
C LYS A 218 6.73 -14.36 -2.11
N ASP A 219 6.38 -13.60 -1.07
CA ASP A 219 6.34 -14.10 0.32
C ASP A 219 5.31 -15.25 0.44
N LEU A 220 4.20 -15.16 -0.30
CA LEU A 220 3.15 -16.18 -0.35
C LEU A 220 3.62 -17.49 -0.99
N LEU A 221 4.53 -17.44 -1.98
CA LEU A 221 5.12 -18.67 -2.55
C LEU A 221 5.93 -19.42 -1.52
N ASP A 222 6.82 -18.73 -0.81
CA ASP A 222 7.66 -19.33 0.24
C ASP A 222 6.79 -19.94 1.36
N TYR A 223 5.77 -19.20 1.80
CA TYR A 223 4.79 -19.69 2.76
C TYR A 223 4.05 -20.95 2.26
N SER A 224 3.55 -20.91 1.03
CA SER A 224 2.80 -22.02 0.47
C SER A 224 3.66 -23.28 0.29
N ASP A 225 4.93 -23.12 -0.09
CA ASP A 225 5.89 -24.22 -0.20
C ASP A 225 6.18 -24.88 1.15
N LEU A 226 6.27 -24.09 2.22
CA LEU A 226 6.45 -24.62 3.58
C LEU A 226 5.21 -25.39 4.06
N GLU A 227 4.01 -24.87 3.82
CA GLU A 227 2.77 -25.52 4.24
C GLU A 227 2.46 -26.79 3.43
N LEU A 228 2.72 -26.79 2.12
CA LEU A 228 2.53 -27.98 1.28
C LEU A 228 3.53 -29.10 1.58
N LYS A 229 4.70 -28.81 2.14
CA LYS A 229 5.60 -29.85 2.68
C LYS A 229 4.99 -30.58 3.87
N LYS A 230 4.19 -29.88 4.69
CA LYS A 230 3.49 -30.47 5.85
C LYS A 230 2.26 -31.24 5.40
N ASN A 231 1.46 -30.67 4.51
CA ASN A 231 0.27 -31.29 3.94
C ASN A 231 0.17 -31.03 2.43
N PRO A 232 0.65 -31.96 1.58
CA PRO A 232 0.65 -31.79 0.12
C PRO A 232 -0.73 -31.70 -0.51
N LYS A 233 -1.78 -32.16 0.19
CA LYS A 233 -3.17 -32.18 -0.29
C LYS A 233 -4.01 -31.01 0.23
N ASN A 234 -3.41 -30.04 0.91
CA ASN A 234 -4.14 -28.89 1.43
C ASN A 234 -4.68 -28.02 0.28
N THR A 235 -5.98 -28.15 0.00
CA THR A 235 -6.65 -27.51 -1.14
C THR A 235 -6.63 -25.99 -1.04
N PHE A 236 -6.84 -25.43 0.16
CA PHE A 236 -6.73 -23.99 0.40
C PHE A 236 -5.33 -23.46 0.03
N ILE A 237 -4.27 -24.10 0.51
CA ILE A 237 -2.90 -23.65 0.24
C ILE A 237 -2.53 -23.83 -1.24
N LEU A 238 -3.04 -24.87 -1.91
CA LEU A 238 -2.88 -25.02 -3.36
C LEU A 238 -3.53 -23.86 -4.13
N ILE A 239 -4.72 -23.40 -3.72
CA ILE A 239 -5.38 -22.21 -4.28
C ILE A 239 -4.57 -20.94 -4.01
N VAL A 240 -4.12 -20.74 -2.77
CA VAL A 240 -3.25 -19.63 -2.38
C VAL A 240 -2.00 -19.60 -3.26
N LYS A 241 -1.32 -20.74 -3.43
CA LYS A 241 -0.15 -20.85 -4.30
C LYS A 241 -0.46 -20.52 -5.76
N SER A 242 -1.61 -20.95 -6.27
CA SER A 242 -2.05 -20.62 -7.64
C SER A 242 -2.15 -19.11 -7.85
N TYR A 243 -2.65 -18.36 -6.86
CA TYR A 243 -2.73 -16.90 -6.94
C TYR A 243 -1.36 -16.24 -7.06
N ALA A 244 -0.38 -16.68 -6.26
CA ALA A 244 0.96 -16.12 -6.33
C ALA A 244 1.70 -16.48 -7.62
N LEU A 245 1.52 -17.69 -8.12
CA LEU A 245 2.11 -18.10 -9.39
C LEU A 245 1.53 -17.33 -10.58
N ASP A 246 0.22 -17.05 -10.57
CA ASP A 246 -0.46 -16.23 -11.59
C ASP A 246 0.07 -14.78 -11.59
N ASP A 247 0.32 -14.18 -10.42
CA ASP A 247 0.89 -12.82 -10.31
C ASP A 247 2.36 -12.74 -10.78
N GLU A 248 3.12 -13.82 -10.59
CA GLU A 248 4.50 -13.98 -11.09
C GLU A 248 4.53 -14.44 -12.56
N GLU A 249 3.41 -14.41 -13.27
CA GLU A 249 3.24 -14.82 -14.68
C GLU A 249 3.62 -16.29 -14.96
N LYS A 250 3.68 -17.13 -13.92
CA LYS A 250 3.96 -18.57 -13.99
C LYS A 250 2.67 -19.37 -14.19
N TYR A 251 1.95 -19.05 -15.25
CA TYR A 251 0.58 -19.52 -15.50
C TYR A 251 0.43 -21.04 -15.52
N GLN A 252 1.36 -21.78 -16.14
CA GLN A 252 1.30 -23.24 -16.20
C GLN A 252 1.38 -23.88 -14.80
N LEU A 253 2.30 -23.40 -13.95
CA LEU A 253 2.43 -23.91 -12.58
C LEU A 253 1.20 -23.56 -11.73
N ALA A 254 0.56 -22.41 -11.98
CA ALA A 254 -0.68 -22.02 -11.31
C ALA A 254 -1.84 -22.96 -11.69
N ILE A 255 -1.95 -23.32 -12.98
CA ILE A 255 -2.92 -24.30 -13.48
C ILE A 255 -2.69 -25.66 -12.82
N GLU A 256 -1.45 -26.14 -12.76
CA GLU A 256 -1.13 -27.42 -12.10
C GLU A 256 -1.59 -27.46 -10.64
N GLN A 257 -1.48 -26.35 -9.89
CA GLN A 257 -1.97 -26.31 -8.51
C GLN A 257 -3.51 -26.41 -8.46
N CYS A 258 -4.20 -25.71 -9.37
CA CYS A 258 -5.66 -25.81 -9.47
C CYS A 258 -6.11 -27.23 -9.85
N GLU A 259 -5.38 -27.91 -10.73
CA GLU A 259 -5.68 -29.28 -11.15
C GLU A 259 -5.54 -30.27 -10.00
N LYS A 260 -4.54 -30.13 -9.14
CA LYS A 260 -4.42 -30.94 -7.92
C LYS A 260 -5.65 -30.80 -7.03
N VAL A 261 -6.18 -29.59 -6.88
CA VAL A 261 -7.42 -29.35 -6.12
C VAL A 261 -8.62 -30.01 -6.80
N ILE A 262 -8.75 -29.87 -8.12
CA ILE A 262 -9.88 -30.44 -8.89
C ILE A 262 -9.85 -31.99 -8.88
N ILE A 263 -8.67 -32.61 -8.83
CA ILE A 263 -8.53 -34.07 -8.73
C ILE A 263 -9.08 -34.57 -7.40
N GLU A 264 -8.74 -33.90 -6.29
CA GLU A 264 -9.23 -34.29 -4.95
C GLU A 264 -10.69 -33.88 -4.75
N GLU A 265 -11.09 -32.71 -5.25
CA GLU A 265 -12.41 -32.11 -5.09
C GLU A 265 -12.98 -31.60 -6.43
N PRO A 266 -13.57 -32.48 -7.27
CA PRO A 266 -14.03 -32.11 -8.62
C PRO A 266 -15.12 -31.03 -8.66
N LYS A 267 -15.82 -30.82 -7.54
CA LYS A 267 -16.89 -29.82 -7.39
C LYS A 267 -16.39 -28.48 -6.84
N HIS A 268 -15.08 -28.31 -6.61
CA HIS A 268 -14.52 -27.09 -6.03
C HIS A 268 -14.62 -25.91 -7.01
N LEU A 269 -15.68 -25.10 -6.84
CA LEU A 269 -16.01 -24.00 -7.76
C LEU A 269 -14.88 -22.97 -7.88
N HIS A 270 -14.27 -22.59 -6.76
CA HIS A 270 -13.14 -21.65 -6.76
C HIS A 270 -11.95 -22.18 -7.57
N ALA A 271 -11.56 -23.45 -7.42
CA ALA A 271 -10.48 -24.05 -8.19
C ALA A 271 -10.74 -24.03 -9.71
N LEU A 272 -11.96 -24.38 -10.13
CA LEU A 272 -12.39 -24.32 -11.53
C LEU A 272 -12.34 -22.88 -12.08
N TYR A 273 -12.80 -21.91 -11.29
CA TYR A 273 -12.71 -20.49 -11.63
C TYR A 273 -11.26 -20.01 -11.73
N ARG A 274 -10.39 -20.37 -10.78
CA ARG A 274 -8.97 -19.99 -10.81
C ARG A 274 -8.28 -20.53 -12.03
N LYS A 275 -8.45 -21.82 -12.32
CA LYS A 275 -7.93 -22.45 -13.52
C LYS A 275 -8.41 -21.70 -14.77
N SER A 276 -9.71 -21.43 -14.88
CA SER A 276 -10.27 -20.69 -16.00
C SER A 276 -9.68 -19.28 -16.15
N PHE A 277 -9.51 -18.55 -15.05
CA PHE A 277 -8.95 -17.21 -15.07
C PHE A 277 -7.49 -17.23 -15.56
N THR A 278 -6.68 -18.16 -15.07
CA THR A 278 -5.29 -18.32 -15.53
C THR A 278 -5.22 -18.75 -16.99
N LEU A 279 -6.13 -19.61 -17.46
CA LEU A 279 -6.23 -19.97 -18.89
C LEU A 279 -6.58 -18.76 -19.78
N GLN A 280 -7.38 -17.80 -19.29
CA GLN A 280 -7.63 -16.55 -20.01
C GLN A 280 -6.35 -15.71 -20.16
N ASN A 281 -5.51 -15.64 -19.12
CA ASN A 281 -4.22 -14.94 -19.17
C ASN A 281 -3.28 -15.56 -20.23
N LEU A 282 -3.35 -16.89 -20.42
CA LEU A 282 -2.67 -17.61 -21.50
C LEU A 282 -3.35 -17.49 -22.87
N LYS A 283 -4.47 -16.77 -22.97
CA LYS A 283 -5.32 -16.64 -24.17
C LYS A 283 -5.98 -17.96 -24.62
N GLU A 284 -6.00 -18.98 -23.76
CA GLU A 284 -6.64 -20.28 -23.98
C GLU A 284 -8.15 -20.24 -23.66
N ASN A 285 -8.85 -19.28 -24.26
CA ASN A 285 -10.25 -18.95 -23.92
C ASN A 285 -11.22 -20.13 -24.09
N SER A 286 -10.98 -21.06 -25.03
CA SER A 286 -11.84 -22.23 -25.22
C SER A 286 -11.77 -23.21 -24.04
N GLN A 287 -10.58 -23.43 -23.48
CA GLN A 287 -10.41 -24.31 -22.31
C GLN A 287 -10.93 -23.64 -21.03
N ALA A 288 -10.76 -22.31 -20.92
CA ALA A 288 -11.34 -21.52 -19.85
C ALA A 288 -12.88 -21.72 -19.79
N ILE A 289 -13.56 -21.62 -20.94
CA ILE A 289 -15.00 -21.86 -21.04
C ILE A 289 -15.38 -23.27 -20.57
N GLN A 290 -14.63 -24.30 -20.97
CA GLN A 290 -14.90 -25.68 -20.53
C GLN A 290 -14.82 -25.82 -19.01
N CYS A 291 -13.81 -25.22 -18.36
CA CYS A 291 -13.68 -25.24 -16.91
C CYS A 291 -14.87 -24.57 -16.22
N ILE A 292 -15.34 -23.45 -16.76
CA ILE A 292 -16.51 -22.74 -16.22
C ILE A 292 -17.82 -23.48 -16.50
N ASP A 293 -17.96 -24.14 -17.65
CA ASP A 293 -19.14 -24.96 -17.93
C ASP A 293 -19.28 -26.11 -16.93
N ILE A 294 -18.15 -26.71 -16.53
CA ILE A 294 -18.13 -27.69 -15.42
C ILE A 294 -18.60 -27.03 -14.12
N ALA A 295 -18.09 -25.84 -13.78
CA ALA A 295 -18.50 -25.12 -12.57
C ALA A 295 -20.01 -24.77 -12.57
N LEU A 296 -20.54 -24.31 -13.70
CA LEU A 296 -21.95 -23.96 -13.88
C LEU A 296 -22.87 -25.19 -13.88
N ASN A 297 -22.37 -26.36 -14.28
CA ASN A 297 -23.11 -27.62 -14.14
C ASN A 297 -23.27 -28.02 -12.67
N TYR A 298 -22.29 -27.70 -11.81
CA TYR A 298 -22.39 -27.95 -10.37
C TYR A 298 -23.21 -26.88 -9.64
N ASP A 299 -23.04 -25.61 -10.03
CA ASP A 299 -23.81 -24.50 -9.49
C ASP A 299 -24.24 -23.52 -10.60
N SER A 300 -25.50 -23.68 -11.03
CA SER A 300 -26.13 -22.80 -12.02
C SER A 300 -26.34 -21.35 -11.56
N LYS A 301 -26.14 -21.04 -10.27
CA LYS A 301 -26.20 -19.69 -9.71
C LYS A 301 -24.81 -19.09 -9.50
N TYR A 302 -23.77 -19.72 -10.05
CA TYR A 302 -22.40 -19.24 -9.93
C TYR A 302 -22.14 -17.98 -10.76
N ILE A 303 -22.42 -16.81 -10.18
CA ILE A 303 -22.36 -15.48 -10.82
C ILE A 303 -21.00 -15.24 -11.50
N VAL A 304 -19.90 -15.51 -10.78
CA VAL A 304 -18.55 -15.28 -11.30
C VAL A 304 -18.25 -16.18 -12.49
N GLY A 305 -18.81 -17.40 -12.52
CA GLY A 305 -18.73 -18.27 -13.69
C GLY A 305 -19.29 -17.58 -14.94
N TYR A 306 -20.49 -17.03 -14.87
CA TYR A 306 -21.08 -16.32 -16.01
C TYR A 306 -20.25 -15.11 -16.47
N ASN A 307 -19.70 -14.32 -15.53
CA ASN A 307 -18.82 -13.19 -15.89
C ASN A 307 -17.55 -13.66 -16.62
N ILE A 308 -16.86 -14.68 -16.10
CA ILE A 308 -15.63 -15.20 -16.72
C ILE A 308 -15.93 -15.87 -18.06
N LYS A 309 -17.00 -16.67 -18.16
CA LYS A 309 -17.43 -17.25 -19.44
C LYS A 309 -17.74 -16.16 -20.47
N GLY A 310 -18.44 -15.11 -20.06
CA GLY A 310 -18.71 -13.94 -20.89
C GLY A 310 -17.44 -13.29 -21.42
N LEU A 311 -16.46 -13.03 -20.55
CA LEU A 311 -15.16 -12.47 -20.94
C LEU A 311 -14.39 -13.38 -21.92
N SER A 312 -14.37 -14.70 -21.69
CA SER A 312 -13.75 -15.64 -22.63
C SER A 312 -14.44 -15.64 -24.00
N LEU A 313 -15.77 -15.54 -24.03
CA LEU A 313 -16.53 -15.45 -25.27
C LEU A 313 -16.27 -14.14 -26.01
N ASP A 314 -16.16 -13.02 -25.27
CA ASP A 314 -15.81 -11.71 -25.83
C ASP A 314 -14.41 -11.73 -26.46
N ASN A 315 -13.43 -12.34 -25.79
CA ASN A 315 -12.08 -12.56 -26.34
C ASN A 315 -12.07 -13.41 -27.62
N LEU A 316 -13.02 -14.35 -27.74
CA LEU A 316 -13.25 -15.16 -28.94
C LEU A 316 -14.11 -14.45 -29.99
N LYS A 317 -14.44 -13.17 -29.78
CA LYS A 317 -15.31 -12.35 -30.64
C LYS A 317 -16.75 -12.86 -30.76
N LYS A 318 -17.18 -13.72 -29.83
CA LYS A 318 -18.56 -14.23 -29.74
C LYS A 318 -19.42 -13.31 -28.88
N TYR A 319 -19.54 -12.06 -29.32
CA TYR A 319 -20.10 -10.97 -28.51
C TYR A 319 -21.55 -11.19 -28.08
N ASN A 320 -22.40 -11.79 -28.93
CA ASN A 320 -23.79 -12.10 -28.56
C ASN A 320 -23.86 -13.14 -27.44
N ASP A 321 -23.05 -14.21 -27.52
CA ASP A 321 -23.00 -15.24 -26.48
C ASP A 321 -22.43 -14.68 -25.16
N ALA A 322 -21.45 -13.77 -25.26
CA ALA A 322 -20.91 -13.05 -24.10
C ALA A 322 -22.00 -12.21 -23.41
N ILE A 323 -22.80 -11.46 -24.18
CA ILE A 323 -23.92 -10.67 -23.66
C ILE A 323 -24.92 -11.55 -22.92
N VAL A 324 -25.27 -12.73 -23.44
CA VAL A 324 -26.17 -13.68 -22.76
C VAL A 324 -25.60 -14.10 -21.40
N CYS A 325 -24.29 -14.33 -21.31
CA CYS A 325 -23.64 -14.66 -20.05
C CYS A 325 -23.68 -13.48 -19.08
N PHE A 326 -23.37 -12.26 -19.53
CA PHE A 326 -23.44 -11.08 -18.67
C PHE A 326 -24.87 -10.75 -18.22
N ASP A 327 -25.86 -10.95 -19.08
CA ASP A 327 -27.28 -10.82 -18.71
C ASP A 327 -27.66 -11.82 -17.61
N LYS A 328 -27.12 -13.04 -17.67
CA LYS A 328 -27.33 -14.03 -16.62
C LYS A 328 -26.65 -13.64 -15.31
N ALA A 329 -25.43 -13.10 -15.36
CA ALA A 329 -24.73 -12.56 -14.19
C ALA A 329 -25.51 -11.40 -13.55
N ILE A 330 -25.98 -10.44 -14.35
CA ILE A 330 -26.80 -9.29 -13.91
C ILE A 330 -28.14 -9.74 -13.32
N GLN A 331 -28.76 -10.77 -13.90
CA GLN A 331 -30.01 -11.33 -13.35
C GLN A 331 -29.81 -11.89 -11.94
N LEU A 332 -28.66 -12.52 -11.69
CA LEU A 332 -28.32 -13.12 -10.41
C LEU A 332 -27.80 -12.09 -9.40
N ASP A 333 -27.07 -11.07 -9.86
CA ASP A 333 -26.64 -9.92 -9.06
C ASP A 333 -26.82 -8.59 -9.82
N PRO A 334 -27.95 -7.89 -9.61
CA PRO A 334 -28.23 -6.60 -10.24
C PRO A 334 -27.33 -5.45 -9.77
N ASN A 335 -26.47 -5.65 -8.76
CA ASN A 335 -25.56 -4.64 -8.26
C ASN A 335 -24.11 -4.87 -8.71
N ASP A 336 -23.85 -5.86 -9.57
CA ASP A 336 -22.53 -6.10 -10.13
C ASP A 336 -22.19 -5.07 -11.23
N ALA A 337 -21.50 -3.99 -10.84
CA ALA A 337 -21.03 -2.96 -11.75
C ALA A 337 -20.11 -3.52 -12.86
N SER A 338 -19.35 -4.59 -12.57
CA SER A 338 -18.42 -5.19 -13.53
C SER A 338 -19.17 -5.93 -14.63
N ALA A 339 -20.26 -6.63 -14.30
CA ALA A 339 -21.09 -7.31 -15.28
C ALA A 339 -21.75 -6.31 -16.27
N TYR A 340 -22.24 -5.17 -15.78
CA TYR A 340 -22.74 -4.09 -16.65
C TYR A 340 -21.64 -3.51 -17.54
N MET A 341 -20.45 -3.25 -16.98
CA MET A 341 -19.31 -2.74 -17.73
C MET A 341 -18.92 -3.71 -18.86
N ASN A 342 -18.77 -5.00 -18.55
CA ASN A 342 -18.40 -6.03 -19.52
C ASN A 342 -19.47 -6.23 -20.59
N LYS A 343 -20.76 -6.21 -20.24
CA LYS A 343 -21.85 -6.21 -21.23
C LYS A 343 -21.77 -5.00 -22.16
N GLY A 344 -21.50 -3.82 -21.60
CA GLY A 344 -21.31 -2.59 -22.37
C GLY A 344 -20.16 -2.70 -23.37
N LEU A 345 -19.04 -3.32 -22.98
CA LEU A 345 -17.91 -3.59 -23.86
C LEU A 345 -18.31 -4.47 -25.06
N SER A 346 -18.96 -5.61 -24.82
CA SER A 346 -19.42 -6.49 -25.91
C SER A 346 -20.43 -5.80 -26.84
N LEU A 347 -21.33 -4.97 -26.30
CA LEU A 347 -22.27 -4.16 -27.09
C LEU A 347 -21.54 -3.11 -27.95
N ASN A 348 -20.52 -2.47 -27.39
CA ASN A 348 -19.68 -1.51 -28.11
C ASN A 348 -18.92 -2.20 -29.27
N ASN A 349 -18.40 -3.41 -29.04
CA ASN A 349 -17.75 -4.23 -30.07
C ASN A 349 -18.71 -4.64 -31.21
N LEU A 350 -20.00 -4.77 -30.91
CA LEU A 350 -21.07 -4.99 -31.90
C LEU A 350 -21.53 -3.69 -32.61
N GLY A 351 -20.99 -2.53 -32.25
CA GLY A 351 -21.43 -1.23 -32.77
C GLY A 351 -22.75 -0.72 -32.17
N ARG A 352 -23.28 -1.38 -31.14
CA ARG A 352 -24.52 -0.98 -30.43
C ARG A 352 -24.21 0.08 -29.38
N PHE A 353 -23.70 1.23 -29.81
CA PHE A 353 -23.13 2.26 -28.94
C PHE A 353 -24.13 2.85 -27.94
N ASN A 354 -25.39 3.06 -28.33
CA ASN A 354 -26.40 3.58 -27.39
C ASN A 354 -26.69 2.58 -26.26
N ASP A 355 -26.83 1.29 -26.59
CA ASP A 355 -27.07 0.24 -25.59
C ASP A 355 -25.85 0.05 -24.67
N ALA A 356 -24.64 0.18 -25.23
CA ALA A 356 -23.40 0.17 -24.46
C ALA A 356 -23.36 1.32 -23.44
N ILE A 357 -23.72 2.54 -23.85
CA ILE A 357 -23.80 3.71 -22.96
C ILE A 357 -24.76 3.47 -21.80
N VAL A 358 -25.94 2.88 -22.04
CA VAL A 358 -26.88 2.53 -20.96
C VAL A 358 -26.24 1.58 -19.95
N CYS A 359 -25.48 0.59 -20.41
CA CYS A 359 -24.78 -0.34 -19.53
C CYS A 359 -23.66 0.36 -18.75
N PHE A 360 -22.86 1.22 -19.40
CA PHE A 360 -21.80 1.97 -18.72
C PHE A 360 -22.37 2.97 -17.71
N ASP A 361 -23.48 3.65 -18.01
CA ASP A 361 -24.17 4.52 -17.07
C ASP A 361 -24.65 3.77 -15.84
N LYS A 362 -25.13 2.54 -16.02
CA LYS A 362 -25.52 1.70 -14.89
C LYS A 362 -24.32 1.26 -14.06
N ALA A 363 -23.20 0.89 -14.69
CA ALA A 363 -21.95 0.58 -13.99
C ALA A 363 -21.44 1.79 -13.19
N ILE A 364 -21.46 2.99 -13.77
CA ILE A 364 -21.07 4.25 -13.10
C ILE A 364 -22.01 4.61 -11.95
N GLN A 365 -23.31 4.36 -12.10
CA GLN A 365 -24.28 4.57 -11.01
C GLN A 365 -23.98 3.68 -9.80
N LEU A 366 -23.59 2.42 -10.05
CA LEU A 366 -23.27 1.45 -9.01
C LEU A 366 -21.89 1.70 -8.38
N ASP A 367 -20.90 2.08 -9.20
CA ASP A 367 -19.57 2.50 -8.76
C ASP A 367 -19.13 3.81 -9.45
N PRO A 368 -19.33 4.96 -8.79
CA PRO A 368 -18.93 6.27 -9.33
C PRO A 368 -17.42 6.45 -9.53
N ASN A 369 -16.59 5.57 -8.96
CA ASN A 369 -15.13 5.61 -9.08
C ASN A 369 -14.60 4.63 -10.15
N PHE A 370 -15.48 3.99 -10.93
CA PHE A 370 -15.08 3.02 -11.94
C PHE A 370 -14.51 3.68 -13.21
N ALA A 371 -13.22 4.05 -13.18
CA ALA A 371 -12.54 4.77 -14.26
C ALA A 371 -12.73 4.12 -15.65
N LEU A 372 -12.62 2.78 -15.73
CA LEU A 372 -12.80 2.04 -16.98
C LEU A 372 -14.19 2.22 -17.61
N ALA A 373 -15.25 2.33 -16.80
CA ALA A 373 -16.61 2.55 -17.31
C ALA A 373 -16.75 3.94 -17.96
N TYR A 374 -16.13 4.98 -17.39
CA TYR A 374 -16.08 6.31 -18.00
C TYR A 374 -15.30 6.31 -19.31
N ASN A 375 -14.13 5.68 -19.36
CA ASN A 375 -13.33 5.60 -20.59
C ASN A 375 -14.11 4.92 -21.73
N ASN A 376 -14.73 3.78 -21.44
CA ASN A 376 -15.49 3.04 -22.45
C ASN A 376 -16.79 3.75 -22.88
N LYS A 377 -17.46 4.45 -21.95
CA LYS A 377 -18.56 5.36 -22.31
C LYS A 377 -18.08 6.46 -23.26
N GLY A 378 -16.91 7.05 -22.98
CA GLY A 378 -16.27 8.04 -23.84
C GLY A 378 -16.02 7.50 -25.26
N LEU A 379 -15.54 6.26 -25.37
CA LEU A 379 -15.35 5.57 -26.66
C LEU A 379 -16.66 5.42 -27.43
N SER A 380 -17.73 4.95 -26.78
CA SER A 380 -19.04 4.83 -27.43
C SER A 380 -19.61 6.19 -27.87
N LEU A 381 -19.46 7.23 -27.04
CA LEU A 381 -19.86 8.60 -27.38
C LEU A 381 -19.07 9.17 -28.56
N ASN A 382 -17.77 8.89 -28.62
CA ASN A 382 -16.91 9.28 -29.73
C ASN A 382 -17.39 8.63 -31.05
N ASN A 383 -17.70 7.33 -31.03
CA ASN A 383 -18.24 6.62 -32.19
C ASN A 383 -19.59 7.19 -32.66
N LEU A 384 -20.39 7.71 -31.72
CA LEU A 384 -21.63 8.45 -32.01
C LEU A 384 -21.42 9.93 -32.39
N LYS A 385 -20.16 10.36 -32.53
CA LYS A 385 -19.75 11.75 -32.83
C LYS A 385 -20.15 12.79 -31.77
N LYS A 386 -20.46 12.34 -30.54
CA LYS A 386 -20.73 13.20 -29.38
C LYS A 386 -19.42 13.59 -28.70
N TYR A 387 -18.59 14.34 -29.42
CA TYR A 387 -17.18 14.56 -29.06
C TYR A 387 -16.97 15.29 -27.74
N ASN A 388 -17.80 16.29 -27.41
CA ASN A 388 -17.66 17.03 -26.15
C ASN A 388 -17.96 16.13 -24.94
N ASP A 389 -19.05 15.35 -25.00
CA ASP A 389 -19.43 14.41 -23.94
C ASP A 389 -18.36 13.31 -23.77
N ALA A 390 -17.78 12.84 -24.89
CA ALA A 390 -16.68 11.89 -24.87
C ALA A 390 -15.45 12.44 -24.13
N ILE A 391 -15.05 13.69 -24.41
CA ILE A 391 -13.94 14.36 -23.71
C ILE A 391 -14.20 14.44 -22.21
N VAL A 392 -15.42 14.81 -21.79
CA VAL A 392 -15.79 14.87 -20.37
C VAL A 392 -15.65 13.50 -19.70
N CYS A 393 -16.05 12.43 -20.40
CA CYS A 393 -15.89 11.07 -19.87
C CYS A 393 -14.41 10.67 -19.74
N TYR A 394 -13.57 10.95 -20.74
CA TYR A 394 -12.14 10.68 -20.64
C TYR A 394 -11.46 11.49 -19.54
N ASP A 395 -11.83 12.77 -19.38
CA ASP A 395 -11.33 13.61 -18.29
C ASP A 395 -11.69 13.03 -16.92
N LYS A 396 -12.90 12.48 -16.79
CA LYS A 396 -13.32 11.84 -15.54
C LYS A 396 -12.57 10.54 -15.28
N ALA A 397 -12.34 9.72 -16.32
CA ALA A 397 -11.54 8.51 -16.20
C ALA A 397 -10.10 8.81 -15.75
N ILE A 398 -9.45 9.81 -16.37
CA ILE A 398 -8.10 10.28 -16.00
C ILE A 398 -8.07 10.83 -14.57
N GLN A 399 -9.10 11.55 -14.14
CA GLN A 399 -9.18 12.07 -12.76
C GLN A 399 -9.21 10.92 -11.73
N LEU A 400 -9.89 9.82 -12.07
CA LEU A 400 -10.03 8.66 -11.19
C LEU A 400 -8.80 7.75 -11.20
N ASP A 401 -8.14 7.61 -12.35
CA ASP A 401 -6.87 6.90 -12.50
C ASP A 401 -5.88 7.73 -13.34
N LEU A 402 -4.98 8.41 -12.63
CA LEU A 402 -3.94 9.26 -13.24
C LEU A 402 -2.91 8.46 -14.06
N ASN A 403 -2.87 7.14 -13.93
CA ASN A 403 -1.93 6.28 -14.63
C ASN A 403 -2.58 5.52 -15.80
N ASP A 404 -3.86 5.78 -16.12
CA ASP A 404 -4.55 5.09 -17.20
C ASP A 404 -4.11 5.60 -18.59
N ALA A 405 -3.12 4.91 -19.16
CA ALA A 405 -2.60 5.19 -20.49
C ALA A 405 -3.68 5.15 -21.58
N SER A 406 -4.70 4.28 -21.45
CA SER A 406 -5.74 4.11 -22.46
C SER A 406 -6.68 5.33 -22.52
N SER A 407 -7.06 5.90 -21.36
CA SER A 407 -7.86 7.12 -21.33
C SER A 407 -7.14 8.33 -21.95
N TYR A 408 -5.84 8.49 -21.65
CA TYR A 408 -5.01 9.51 -22.30
C TYR A 408 -4.92 9.31 -23.81
N TYR A 409 -4.69 8.08 -24.27
CA TYR A 409 -4.65 7.76 -25.70
C TYR A 409 -5.96 8.10 -26.40
N ASN A 410 -7.09 7.63 -25.86
CA ASN A 410 -8.41 7.83 -26.46
C ASN A 410 -8.77 9.32 -26.55
N LYS A 411 -8.47 10.09 -25.50
CA LYS A 411 -8.63 11.54 -25.52
C LYS A 411 -7.71 12.22 -26.54
N GLY A 412 -6.44 11.81 -26.61
CA GLY A 412 -5.46 12.31 -27.58
C GLY A 412 -5.89 12.07 -29.02
N ALA A 413 -6.39 10.87 -29.32
CA ALA A 413 -6.93 10.49 -30.62
C ALA A 413 -8.13 11.34 -31.03
N LEU A 414 -9.08 11.54 -30.12
CA LEU A 414 -10.21 12.42 -30.38
C LEU A 414 -9.78 13.88 -30.60
N LEU A 415 -8.86 14.40 -29.78
CA LEU A 415 -8.34 15.77 -29.94
C LEU A 415 -7.60 15.95 -31.27
N SER A 416 -6.88 14.92 -31.72
CA SER A 416 -6.22 14.89 -33.03
C SER A 416 -7.24 14.97 -34.17
N GLN A 417 -8.33 14.20 -34.09
CA GLN A 417 -9.45 14.25 -35.04
C GLN A 417 -10.10 15.64 -35.09
N LEU A 418 -10.20 16.31 -33.94
CA LEU A 418 -10.70 17.69 -33.83
C LEU A 418 -9.66 18.76 -34.21
N LYS A 419 -8.50 18.36 -34.74
CA LYS A 419 -7.37 19.24 -35.12
C LYS A 419 -6.78 20.06 -33.96
N LYS A 420 -7.02 19.65 -32.72
CA LYS A 420 -6.43 20.25 -31.50
C LYS A 420 -5.05 19.62 -31.22
N TYR A 421 -4.13 19.73 -32.17
CA TYR A 421 -2.89 18.94 -32.20
C TYR A 421 -2.00 19.13 -30.97
N GLN A 422 -1.89 20.36 -30.44
CA GLN A 422 -1.07 20.60 -29.24
C GLN A 422 -1.59 19.85 -28.01
N GLN A 423 -2.91 19.82 -27.81
CA GLN A 423 -3.53 19.09 -26.69
C GLN A 423 -3.44 17.57 -26.92
N ALA A 424 -3.58 17.12 -28.17
CA ALA A 424 -3.43 15.71 -28.53
C ALA A 424 -2.01 15.20 -28.21
N ILE A 425 -0.97 15.95 -28.60
CA ILE A 425 0.43 15.61 -28.29
C ILE A 425 0.65 15.48 -26.79
N GLU A 426 0.10 16.39 -25.98
CA GLU A 426 0.26 16.32 -24.52
C GLU A 426 -0.37 15.05 -23.95
N ASN A 427 -1.58 14.71 -24.39
CA ASN A 427 -2.24 13.47 -23.96
C ASN A 427 -1.46 12.22 -24.40
N TYR A 428 -0.92 12.19 -25.63
CA TYR A 428 -0.07 11.07 -26.07
C TYR A 428 1.23 10.95 -25.28
N LYS A 429 1.83 12.06 -24.83
CA LYS A 429 3.00 12.01 -23.94
C LYS A 429 2.64 11.42 -22.57
N GLN A 430 1.49 11.78 -22.02
CA GLN A 430 1.01 11.20 -20.76
C GLN A 430 0.74 9.70 -20.95
N ALA A 431 0.06 9.30 -22.02
CA ALA A 431 -0.14 7.88 -22.35
C ALA A 431 1.19 7.12 -22.46
N LEU A 432 2.20 7.71 -23.12
CA LEU A 432 3.54 7.14 -23.26
C LEU A 432 4.30 6.96 -21.93
N LEU A 433 4.03 7.83 -20.95
CA LEU A 433 4.64 7.71 -19.61
C LEU A 433 4.14 6.44 -18.90
N TYR A 434 2.87 6.08 -19.12
CA TYR A 434 2.19 5.00 -18.39
C TYR A 434 1.97 3.72 -19.20
N CYS A 435 2.26 3.72 -20.51
CA CYS A 435 2.09 2.52 -21.33
C CYS A 435 3.10 1.43 -20.95
N LYS A 436 2.62 0.18 -20.81
CA LYS A 436 3.45 -1.00 -20.56
C LYS A 436 4.00 -1.65 -21.83
N GLU A 437 3.42 -1.34 -23.00
CA GLU A 437 3.74 -1.94 -24.31
C GLU A 437 4.50 -0.98 -25.24
N ASP A 438 4.53 -1.30 -26.55
CA ASP A 438 5.38 -0.66 -27.56
C ASP A 438 5.18 0.86 -27.65
N LYS A 439 6.20 1.57 -27.17
CA LYS A 439 6.31 3.03 -27.15
C LYS A 439 6.44 3.66 -28.54
N ASN A 440 6.73 2.86 -29.56
CA ASN A 440 6.96 3.33 -30.92
C ASN A 440 5.71 3.95 -31.54
N GLU A 441 4.52 3.40 -31.27
CA GLU A 441 3.26 3.94 -31.82
C GLU A 441 3.01 5.36 -31.31
N PHE A 442 3.11 5.57 -30.00
CA PHE A 442 2.96 6.90 -29.40
C PHE A 442 3.99 7.89 -29.93
N ASN A 443 5.25 7.48 -30.04
CA ASN A 443 6.32 8.32 -30.58
C ASN A 443 6.03 8.74 -32.03
N LYS A 444 5.56 7.80 -32.86
CA LYS A 444 5.15 8.07 -34.25
C LYS A 444 3.99 9.07 -34.30
N LEU A 445 2.92 8.83 -33.54
CA LEU A 445 1.76 9.74 -33.46
C LEU A 445 2.18 11.15 -33.02
N ILE A 446 3.05 11.26 -32.01
CA ILE A 446 3.57 12.55 -31.54
C ILE A 446 4.37 13.26 -32.65
N MET A 447 5.23 12.55 -33.38
CA MET A 447 6.00 13.15 -34.49
C MET A 447 5.08 13.62 -35.61
N GLU A 448 4.14 12.80 -36.05
CA GLU A 448 3.19 13.13 -37.13
C GLU A 448 2.38 14.40 -36.80
N LEU A 449 1.95 14.55 -35.55
CA LEU A 449 1.20 15.74 -35.13
C LEU A 449 2.06 16.99 -35.00
N ARG A 450 3.37 16.86 -34.72
CA ARG A 450 4.28 18.02 -34.71
C ARG A 450 4.45 18.66 -36.08
N PHE A 451 4.36 17.88 -37.17
CA PHE A 451 4.41 18.39 -38.53
C PHE A 451 3.10 19.08 -38.97
N LYS A 452 1.99 18.82 -38.26
CA LYS A 452 0.67 19.43 -38.54
C LYS A 452 0.38 20.67 -37.69
N LYS A 453 1.23 20.97 -36.71
CA LYS A 453 1.22 22.20 -35.91
C LYS A 453 1.92 23.31 -36.67
#